data_AF-A0A948GB73-F1
#
_entry.id   AF-A0A948GB73-F1
#
_cell.length_a   1.000
_cell.length_b   1.000
_cell.length_c   1.000
_cell.angle_alpha   90.00
_cell.angle_beta   90.00
_cell.angle_gamma   90.00
#
_symmetry.space_group_name_H-M   'P 1'
#
loop_
_entity.id
_entity.type
_entity.pdbx_description
1 polymer ?
#
loop_
_entity_poly.entity_id
_entity_poly.type
_entity_poly.pdbx_seq_one_letter_code
_entity_poly.pdbx_strand_id
1 'polypeptide(L)' 'VWREYRKLTLATLAKACGVSIPALSQIENDKRTPSVDLLLRLSKALCCDMEDLIRVDQALQP' A
#
# COMPACT_ATOMS: atom_id res chain seq x y z
N VAL A 1 6.07 5.03 -6.57
CA VAL A 1 5.13 6.11 -6.98
C VAL A 1 4.27 6.64 -5.84
N TRP A 2 3.35 5.87 -5.23
CA TRP A 2 2.40 6.36 -4.21
C TRP A 2 3.04 7.14 -3.03
N ARG A 3 4.01 6.52 -2.36
CA ARG A 3 4.73 7.14 -1.23
C ARG A 3 5.72 8.22 -1.67
N GLU A 4 6.34 8.06 -2.85
CA GLU A 4 7.37 8.96 -3.37
C GLU A 4 6.79 10.31 -3.79
N TYR A 5 5.59 10.29 -4.39
CA TYR A 5 4.82 11.50 -4.70
C TYR A 5 4.61 12.36 -3.44
N ARG A 6 4.42 11.72 -2.28
CA ARG A 6 4.24 12.35 -0.96
C ARG A 6 5.53 12.54 -0.19
N LYS A 7 6.69 12.30 -0.83
CA LYS A 7 8.02 12.37 -0.21
C LYS A 7 8.16 11.51 1.06
N LEU A 8 7.40 10.42 1.14
CA LEU A 8 7.46 9.46 2.24
C LEU A 8 8.52 8.39 1.96
N THR A 9 9.38 8.16 2.95
CA THR A 9 10.25 6.98 2.96
C THR A 9 9.42 5.73 3.29
N LEU A 10 9.92 4.56 2.92
CA LEU A 10 9.30 3.29 3.28
C LEU A 10 9.16 3.13 4.81
N ALA A 11 10.16 3.58 5.57
CA ALA A 11 10.13 3.56 7.03
C ALA A 11 9.03 4.46 7.62
N THR A 12 8.88 5.66 7.07
CA THR A 12 7.84 6.61 7.49
C THR A 12 6.44 6.07 7.22
N LEU A 13 6.22 5.49 6.03
CA LEU A 13 4.92 4.91 5.68
C LEU A 13 4.61 3.65 6.52
N ALA A 14 5.60 2.78 6.74
CA ALA A 14 5.44 1.59 7.57
C ALA A 14 5.03 1.97 9.00
N LYS A 15 5.69 2.98 9.58
CA LYS A 15 5.35 3.53 10.89
C LYS A 15 3.93 4.10 10.92
N ALA A 16 3.54 4.91 9.92
CA ALA A 16 2.21 5.49 9.84
C ALA A 16 1.12 4.42 9.71
N CYS A 17 1.42 3.32 9.01
CA CYS A 17 0.51 2.21 8.85
C CYS A 17 0.58 1.19 9.98
N GLY A 18 1.47 1.33 10.97
CA GLY A 18 1.61 0.37 12.08
C GLY A 18 2.02 -1.04 11.61
N VAL A 19 2.92 -1.12 10.63
CA VAL A 19 3.49 -2.38 10.11
C VAL A 19 5.01 -2.32 10.05
N SER A 20 5.67 -3.47 9.94
CA SER A 20 7.11 -3.52 9.77
C SER A 20 7.53 -3.08 8.36
N ILE A 21 8.75 -2.53 8.24
CA ILE A 21 9.35 -2.16 6.94
C ILE A 21 9.40 -3.36 5.97
N PRO A 22 9.82 -4.58 6.39
CA PRO A 22 9.80 -5.72 5.50
C PRO A 22 8.39 -6.13 5.06
N ALA A 23 7.38 -6.03 5.93
CA ALA A 23 6.00 -6.34 5.56
C ALA A 23 5.47 -5.35 4.52
N LEU A 24 5.71 -4.05 4.70
CA LEU A 24 5.34 -3.04 3.71
C LEU A 24 6.10 -3.22 2.39
N SER A 25 7.39 -3.57 2.45
CA SER A 25 8.19 -3.88 1.26
C SER A 25 7.60 -5.03 0.45
N GLN A 26 7.17 -6.12 1.11
CA GLN A 26 6.50 -7.22 0.42
C GLN A 26 5.20 -6.79 -0.29
N ILE A 27 4.45 -5.86 0.31
CA ILE A 27 3.23 -5.31 -0.29
C ILE A 27 3.57 -4.43 -1.50
N GLU A 28 4.53 -3.51 -1.40
CA GLU A 28 4.93 -2.64 -2.53
C GLU A 28 5.51 -3.41 -3.72
N ASN A 29 6.02 -4.63 -3.49
CA ASN A 29 6.60 -5.49 -4.53
C ASN A 29 5.66 -6.63 -4.96
N ASP A 30 4.35 -6.53 -4.69
CA ASP A 30 3.33 -7.52 -5.05
C ASP A 30 3.57 -8.94 -4.51
N LYS A 31 4.43 -9.10 -3.49
CA LYS A 31 4.72 -10.39 -2.85
C LYS A 31 3.70 -10.78 -1.80
N ARG A 32 2.87 -9.81 -1.36
CA ARG A 32 1.88 -9.99 -0.31
C ARG A 32 0.70 -9.06 -0.52
N THR A 33 -0.50 -9.63 -0.52
CA THR A 33 -1.75 -8.84 -0.49
C THR A 33 -1.97 -8.28 0.93
N PRO A 34 -2.22 -6.97 1.09
CA PRO A 34 -2.57 -6.40 2.38
C PRO A 34 -3.96 -6.89 2.83
N SER A 35 -4.20 -6.94 4.14
CA SER A 35 -5.57 -7.07 4.66
C SER A 35 -6.38 -5.81 4.35
N VAL A 36 -7.71 -5.90 4.39
CA VAL A 36 -8.59 -4.72 4.21
C VAL A 36 -8.29 -3.62 5.23
N ASP A 37 -8.02 -4.00 6.48
CA ASP A 37 -7.61 -3.05 7.52
C ASP A 37 -6.27 -2.35 7.18
N LEU A 38 -5.29 -3.07 6.66
CA LEU A 38 -4.02 -2.48 6.24
C LEU A 38 -4.19 -1.61 5.00
N LEU A 39 -5.06 -2.00 4.06
CA LEU A 39 -5.41 -1.20 2.89
C LEU A 39 -6.04 0.14 3.30
N LEU A 40 -6.95 0.13 4.27
CA LEU A 40 -7.56 1.35 4.82
C LEU A 40 -6.53 2.25 5.53
N ARG A 41 -5.56 1.66 6.24
CA ARG A 41 -4.47 2.43 6.86
C ARG A 41 -3.55 3.05 5.80
N LEU A 42 -3.23 2.30 4.74
CA LEU A 42 -2.43 2.77 3.62
C LEU A 42 -3.12 3.92 2.90
N SER A 43 -4.41 3.80 2.58
CA SER A 43 -5.17 4.85 1.88
C SER A 43 -5.21 6.15 2.70
N LYS A 44 -5.41 6.06 4.02
CA LYS A 44 -5.34 7.21 4.93
C LYS A 44 -3.94 7.82 4.99
N ALA A 45 -2.90 7.02 5.16
CA ALA A 45 -1.52 7.50 5.22
C ALA A 45 -1.04 8.11 3.89
N LEU A 46 -1.61 7.63 2.79
CA LEU A 46 -1.36 8.11 1.45
C LEU A 46 -2.44 9.09 0.98
N CYS A 47 -3.34 9.60 1.80
CA CYS A 47 -4.39 10.55 1.38
C CYS A 47 -4.97 10.24 -0.03
N CYS A 48 -5.43 9.01 -0.23
CA CYS A 48 -6.06 8.54 -1.46
C CYS A 48 -7.21 7.58 -1.11
N ASP A 49 -7.96 7.16 -2.11
CA ASP A 49 -9.02 6.19 -1.91
C ASP A 49 -8.45 4.76 -1.88
N MET A 50 -9.22 3.77 -1.42
CA MET A 50 -8.72 2.39 -1.35
C MET A 50 -8.64 1.76 -2.73
N GLU A 51 -9.55 2.13 -3.60
CA GLU A 51 -9.70 1.71 -4.99
C GLU A 51 -8.43 2.03 -5.80
N ASP A 52 -7.79 3.15 -5.49
CA ASP A 52 -6.52 3.59 -6.07
C ASP A 52 -5.36 2.61 -5.78
N LEU A 53 -5.42 1.91 -4.65
CA LEU A 53 -4.37 1.00 -4.18
C LEU A 53 -4.64 -0.47 -4.52
N ILE A 54 -5.84 -0.78 -5.03
CA ILE A 54 -6.19 -2.13 -5.44
C ILE A 54 -5.73 -2.34 -6.87
N ARG A 55 -4.90 -3.37 -7.07
CA ARG A 55 -4.57 -3.84 -8.40
C ARG A 55 -5.59 -4.88 -8.82
N VAL A 56 -6.37 -4.59 -9.87
CA VAL A 56 -7.22 -5.59 -10.50
C VAL A 56 -6.32 -6.53 -11.30
N ASP A 57 -6.38 -7.82 -11.01
CA ASP A 57 -5.67 -8.82 -11.82
C ASP A 57 -6.24 -8.79 -13.24
N GLN A 58 -5.36 -8.55 -14.22
CA GLN A 58 -5.74 -8.44 -15.63
C GLN A 58 -6.25 -9.77 -16.19
N ALA A 59 -6.04 -10.90 -15.50
CA ALA A 59 -6.61 -12.19 -15.87
C ALA A 59 -8.14 -12.26 -15.79
N LEU A 60 -8.81 -11.26 -15.21
CA LEU A 60 -10.27 -11.20 -15.04
C LEU A 60 -10.97 -10.21 -15.99
N GLN A 61 -10.26 -9.62 -16.94
CA GLN A 61 -10.88 -8.84 -18.02
C GLN A 61 -11.21 -9.75 -19.21
N PRO A 62 -12.44 -9.69 -19.76
CA PRO A 62 -12.86 -10.52 -20.89
C PRO A 62 -12.12 -10.19 -22.20
#